data_AF-A0AAN9UPA1-F1
#
_entry.id   AF-A0AAN9UPA1-F1
#
_cell.length_a   1.000
_cell.length_b   1.000
_cell.length_c   1.000
_cell.angle_alpha   90.00
_cell.angle_beta   90.00
_cell.angle_gamma   90.00
#
_symmetry.space_group_name_H-M   'P 1'
#
loop_
_entity.id
_entity.type
_entity.pdbx_description
1 polymer ?
#
loop_
_entity_poly.entity_id
_entity_poly.type
_entity_poly.pdbx_seq_one_letter_code
_entity_poly.pdbx_strand_id
1 'polypeptide(L)'
;MAFQSFSAFILDTYDPQPRSGGWLGMGAWRWRAEAKPRAGGGIPGDVPRVEITLIFNHGGIDGFHGKYSLMYERLTHARDVARETGTRITVHDDDLPPYSPTEAGGSASAQPAPSQPPQATAAQTQAPQPTPNEPPPGYDEAQAQAVEQQFEERDREDAERAQ
;
A
#
# COMPACT_ATOMS: atom_id res chain seq x y z
N MET A 1 40.07 13.02 -5.16
CA MET A 1 39.32 11.74 -5.04
C MET A 1 37.98 11.94 -5.72
N ALA A 2 37.63 11.09 -6.69
CA ALA A 2 36.31 11.13 -7.30
C ALA A 2 35.31 10.40 -6.39
N PHE A 3 34.06 10.85 -6.37
CA PHE A 3 32.99 10.16 -5.65
C PHE A 3 32.66 8.85 -6.36
N GLN A 4 32.58 7.75 -5.63
CA GLN A 4 32.15 6.46 -6.17
C GLN A 4 30.67 6.28 -5.86
N SER A 5 29.85 6.23 -6.90
CA SER A 5 28.42 5.94 -6.80
C SER A 5 28.18 4.43 -6.79
N PHE A 6 27.11 4.02 -6.12
CA PHE A 6 26.62 2.64 -6.14
C PHE A 6 25.12 2.62 -6.44
N SER A 7 24.62 1.46 -6.89
CA SER A 7 23.21 1.22 -7.17
C SER A 7 22.82 -0.20 -6.76
N ALA A 8 21.60 -0.35 -6.24
CA ALA A 8 21.04 -1.65 -5.88
C ALA A 8 19.56 -1.79 -6.28
N PHE A 9 19.17 -3.06 -6.48
CA PHE A 9 17.81 -3.59 -6.49
C PHE A 9 16.97 -3.12 -5.30
N ILE A 10 15.86 -2.38 -5.50
CA ILE A 10 14.84 -2.24 -4.46
C ILE A 10 14.38 -3.64 -4.01
N LEU A 11 14.17 -4.57 -4.94
CA LEU A 11 13.82 -5.97 -4.62
C LEU A 11 15.00 -6.81 -4.10
N ASP A 12 16.24 -6.30 -4.18
CA ASP A 12 17.44 -6.97 -3.64
C ASP A 12 17.80 -6.41 -2.25
N THR A 13 16.86 -5.71 -1.60
CA THR A 13 16.98 -5.18 -0.24
C THR A 13 16.18 -6.00 0.77
N TYR A 14 16.54 -5.87 2.04
CA TYR A 14 16.00 -6.67 3.13
C TYR A 14 16.00 -5.86 4.43
N ASP A 15 15.05 -6.20 5.31
CA ASP A 15 14.87 -5.60 6.62
C ASP A 15 14.90 -4.05 6.61
N PRO A 16 14.08 -3.38 5.77
CA PRO A 16 14.02 -1.93 5.74
C PRO A 16 13.34 -1.41 7.01
N GLN A 17 14.12 -0.80 7.90
CA GLN A 17 13.65 -0.31 9.18
C GLN A 17 13.85 1.20 9.30
N PRO A 18 12.78 1.99 9.48
CA PRO A 18 12.91 3.35 9.94
C PRO A 18 13.26 3.32 11.43
N ARG A 19 14.41 3.85 11.80
CA ARG A 19 14.81 3.98 13.19
C ARG A 19 14.68 5.45 13.59
N SER A 20 13.65 5.73 14.38
CA SER A 20 13.54 7.00 15.10
C SER A 20 14.63 7.06 16.19
N GLY A 21 15.13 8.26 16.46
CA GLY A 21 16.29 8.52 17.31
C GLY A 21 16.23 7.79 18.66
N GLY A 22 17.40 7.39 19.17
CA GLY A 22 17.57 6.53 20.35
C GLY A 22 16.85 7.00 21.62
N TRP A 23 16.97 6.21 22.70
CA TRP A 23 16.20 6.17 23.96
C TRP A 23 15.59 7.47 24.55
N LEU A 24 16.01 8.67 24.14
CA LEU A 24 15.50 9.97 24.60
C LEU A 24 15.14 10.96 23.47
N GLY A 25 14.95 10.51 22.23
CA GLY A 25 14.71 11.40 21.08
C GLY A 25 15.94 12.22 20.65
N MET A 26 17.05 12.14 21.38
CA MET A 26 18.37 12.58 20.94
C MET A 26 19.00 11.50 20.05
N GLY A 27 18.78 11.61 18.75
CA GLY A 27 19.46 10.76 17.78
C GLY A 27 19.13 11.18 16.35
N ALA A 28 20.09 11.01 15.44
CA ALA A 28 19.82 11.24 14.03
C ALA A 28 18.77 10.26 13.52
N TRP A 29 17.82 10.74 12.71
CA TRP A 29 16.84 9.92 12.03
C TRP A 29 17.57 9.00 11.04
N ARG A 30 17.53 7.70 11.28
CA ARG A 30 18.30 6.73 10.49
C ARG A 30 17.37 5.72 9.86
N TRP A 31 17.45 5.59 8.54
CA TRP A 31 16.84 4.47 7.85
C TRP A 31 17.93 3.44 7.58
N ARG A 32 17.67 2.18 7.91
CA ARG A 32 18.60 1.08 7.70
C ARG A 32 17.94 0.01 6.83
N ALA A 33 18.71 -0.56 5.92
CA ALA A 33 18.36 -1.78 5.22
C ALA A 33 19.63 -2.56 4.86
N GLU A 34 19.48 -3.82 4.52
CA GLU A 34 20.55 -4.63 3.95
C GLU A 34 20.29 -4.81 2.46
N ALA A 35 21.31 -4.81 1.62
CA ALA A 35 21.17 -5.03 0.19
C ALA A 35 22.17 -6.06 -0.33
N LYS A 36 21.76 -6.86 -1.30
CA LYS A 36 22.66 -7.76 -2.03
C LYS A 36 23.35 -6.99 -3.16
N PRO A 37 24.70 -6.96 -3.21
CA PRO A 37 25.42 -6.36 -4.33
C PRO A 37 25.10 -7.04 -5.66
N ARG A 38 24.97 -6.24 -6.72
CA ARG A 38 24.88 -6.74 -8.10
C ARG A 38 26.11 -6.35 -8.89
N ALA A 39 26.55 -7.24 -9.79
CA ALA A 39 27.55 -6.92 -10.81
C ALA A 39 27.19 -5.63 -11.56
N GLY A 40 28.16 -4.72 -11.70
CA GLY A 40 27.96 -3.40 -12.32
C GLY A 40 27.34 -2.33 -11.42
N GLY A 41 26.94 -2.66 -10.19
CA GLY A 41 26.31 -1.72 -9.25
C GLY A 41 27.27 -0.87 -8.41
N GLY A 42 28.56 -0.85 -8.73
CA GLY A 42 29.58 -0.07 -7.99
C GLY A 42 29.99 -0.64 -6.64
N ILE A 43 29.42 -1.78 -6.23
CA ILE A 43 29.78 -2.52 -5.01
C ILE A 43 30.51 -3.81 -5.39
N PRO A 44 31.65 -4.13 -4.76
CA PRO A 44 32.35 -5.40 -4.95
C PRO A 44 31.45 -6.62 -4.68
N GLY A 45 31.44 -7.59 -5.61
CA GLY A 45 30.55 -8.75 -5.56
C GLY A 45 31.01 -9.89 -4.64
N ASP A 46 32.19 -9.75 -4.04
CA ASP A 46 32.76 -10.62 -3.01
C ASP A 46 32.04 -10.47 -1.66
N VAL A 47 31.33 -9.35 -1.45
CA VAL A 47 30.53 -9.14 -0.25
C VAL A 47 29.11 -9.69 -0.48
N PRO A 48 28.63 -10.63 0.35
CA PRO A 48 27.30 -11.23 0.13
C PRO A 48 26.16 -10.25 0.37
N ARG A 49 26.40 -9.25 1.24
CA ARG A 49 25.38 -8.31 1.71
C ARG A 49 26.04 -7.05 2.28
N VAL A 50 25.48 -5.90 1.97
CA VAL A 50 25.92 -4.60 2.48
C VAL A 50 24.83 -3.95 3.32
N GLU A 51 25.22 -3.29 4.40
CA GLU A 51 24.31 -2.45 5.18
C GLU A 51 24.24 -1.05 4.58
N ILE A 52 23.03 -0.61 4.25
CA ILE A 52 22.73 0.76 3.83
C ILE A 52 22.18 1.50 5.04
N THR A 53 22.88 2.55 5.47
CA THR A 53 22.40 3.49 6.48
C THR A 53 22.24 4.87 5.86
N LEU A 54 21.02 5.39 5.86
CA LEU A 54 20.70 6.76 5.46
C LEU A 54 20.47 7.62 6.71
N ILE A 55 21.05 8.82 6.74
CA ILE A 55 20.93 9.76 7.85
C ILE A 55 20.16 10.99 7.38
N PHE A 56 19.02 11.27 8.02
CA PHE A 56 18.14 12.38 7.69
C PHE A 56 18.32 13.51 8.72
N ASN A 57 19.15 14.50 8.39
CA ASN A 57 19.46 15.62 9.30
C ASN A 57 18.28 16.60 9.49
N HIS A 58 17.32 16.61 8.56
CA HIS A 58 16.18 17.56 8.53
C HIS A 58 14.82 16.86 8.59
N GLY A 59 14.77 15.61 9.08
CA GLY A 59 13.56 14.79 9.03
C GLY A 59 13.29 14.24 7.61
N GLY A 60 12.07 13.73 7.38
CA GLY A 60 11.67 13.13 6.10
C GLY A 60 11.85 11.61 6.01
N ILE A 61 12.27 10.97 7.10
CA ILE A 61 12.42 9.51 7.17
C ILE A 61 11.09 8.78 6.95
N ASP A 62 9.98 9.28 7.51
CA ASP A 62 8.68 8.64 7.38
C ASP A 62 8.16 8.71 5.94
N GLY A 63 8.33 9.87 5.29
CA GLY A 63 7.97 10.03 3.88
C GLY A 63 8.83 9.19 2.94
N PHE A 64 10.14 9.09 3.22
CA PHE A 64 11.04 8.20 2.48
C PHE A 64 10.63 6.74 2.68
N HIS A 65 10.43 6.30 3.93
CA HIS A 65 10.06 4.93 4.24
C HIS A 65 8.72 4.56 3.62
N GLY A 66 7.71 5.45 3.68
CA GLY A 66 6.41 5.22 3.04
C GLY A 66 6.52 5.03 1.53
N LYS A 67 7.23 5.92 0.82
CA LYS A 67 7.46 5.79 -0.63
C LYS A 67 8.25 4.53 -0.98
N TYR A 68 9.28 4.23 -0.17
CA TYR A 68 10.08 3.04 -0.35
C TYR A 68 9.25 1.75 -0.23
N SER A 69 8.45 1.64 0.84
CA SER A 69 7.59 0.49 1.09
C SER A 69 6.56 0.32 -0.03
N LEU A 70 5.94 1.42 -0.47
CA LEU A 70 5.03 1.41 -1.61
C LEU A 70 5.69 0.86 -2.89
N MET A 71 6.90 1.35 -3.22
CA MET A 71 7.64 0.88 -4.40
C MET A 71 8.00 -0.60 -4.27
N TYR A 72 8.45 -1.04 -3.10
CA TYR A 72 8.80 -2.43 -2.85
C TYR A 72 7.59 -3.36 -3.04
N GLU A 73 6.44 -2.99 -2.49
CA GLU A 73 5.18 -3.73 -2.63
C GLU A 73 4.74 -3.82 -4.09
N ARG A 74 4.68 -2.67 -4.79
CA ARG A 74 4.26 -2.62 -6.19
C ARG A 74 5.20 -3.42 -7.11
N LEU A 75 6.52 -3.32 -6.90
CA LEU A 75 7.49 -4.08 -7.68
C LEU A 75 7.42 -5.58 -7.40
N THR A 76 7.15 -5.97 -6.15
CA THR A 76 6.93 -7.38 -5.79
C THR A 76 5.68 -7.90 -6.48
N HIS A 77 4.56 -7.17 -6.37
CA HIS A 77 3.32 -7.51 -7.03
C HIS A 77 3.48 -7.64 -8.55
N ALA A 78 4.10 -6.66 -9.20
CA ALA A 78 4.32 -6.69 -10.64
C ALA A 78 5.21 -7.86 -11.09
N ARG A 79 6.21 -8.24 -10.26
CA ARG A 79 7.03 -9.43 -10.52
C ARG A 79 6.20 -10.70 -10.41
N ASP A 80 5.31 -10.78 -9.43
CA ASP A 80 4.49 -11.97 -9.20
C ASP A 80 3.45 -12.13 -10.31
N VAL A 81 2.76 -11.05 -10.69
CA VAL A 81 1.82 -11.08 -11.83
C VAL A 81 2.54 -11.41 -13.13
N ALA A 82 3.75 -10.88 -13.37
CA ALA A 82 4.50 -11.23 -14.57
C ALA A 82 4.91 -12.71 -14.61
N ARG A 83 5.13 -13.33 -13.46
CA ARG A 83 5.41 -14.77 -13.36
C ARG A 83 4.16 -15.62 -13.61
N GLU A 84 3.02 -15.17 -13.12
CA GLU A 84 1.74 -15.89 -13.24
C GLU A 84 1.12 -15.77 -14.63
N THR A 85 1.17 -14.57 -15.23
CA THR A 85 0.47 -14.25 -16.48
C THR A 85 1.38 -14.20 -17.70
N GLY A 86 2.70 -14.24 -17.50
CA GLY A 86 3.69 -13.99 -18.56
C GLY A 86 3.68 -12.55 -19.10
N THR A 87 2.82 -11.67 -18.57
CA THR A 87 2.66 -10.29 -19.03
C THR A 87 3.44 -9.35 -18.13
N ARG A 88 4.37 -8.58 -18.69
CA ARG A 88 5.16 -7.61 -17.93
C ARG A 88 4.33 -6.35 -17.67
N ILE A 89 3.83 -6.21 -16.44
CA ILE A 89 3.08 -5.03 -16.03
C ILE A 89 4.03 -3.85 -15.85
N THR A 90 3.70 -2.73 -16.48
CA THR A 90 4.36 -1.44 -16.22
C THR A 90 3.71 -0.83 -14.98
N VAL A 91 4.46 -0.75 -13.88
CA VAL A 91 4.01 -0.12 -12.64
C VAL A 91 4.09 1.39 -12.81
N HIS A 92 2.93 2.05 -12.83
CA HIS A 92 2.85 3.53 -12.78
C HIS A 92 2.95 4.02 -11.33
N ASP A 93 3.60 5.17 -11.12
CA ASP A 93 3.81 5.76 -9.78
C ASP A 93 2.54 6.46 -9.26
N ASP A 94 1.64 6.84 -10.16
CA ASP A 94 0.42 7.57 -9.86
C ASP A 94 -0.56 6.80 -8.94
N ASP A 95 -1.36 7.55 -8.17
CA ASP A 95 -2.51 7.01 -7.47
C ASP A 95 -3.42 6.30 -8.47
N LEU A 96 -3.86 5.09 -8.13
CA LEU A 96 -4.88 4.40 -8.92
C LEU A 96 -6.08 5.35 -9.03
N PRO A 97 -6.60 5.59 -10.24
CA PRO A 97 -7.79 6.42 -10.38
C PRO A 97 -8.86 5.85 -9.46
N PRO A 98 -9.60 6.70 -8.72
CA PRO A 98 -10.66 6.22 -7.85
C PRO A 98 -11.57 5.32 -8.69
N TYR A 99 -11.75 4.09 -8.24
CA TYR A 99 -12.51 3.07 -8.96
C TYR A 99 -13.89 3.66 -9.28
N SER A 100 -14.07 4.06 -10.53
CA SER A 100 -15.35 4.54 -11.03
C SER A 100 -16.06 3.30 -11.56
N PRO A 101 -17.20 2.90 -10.98
CA PRO A 101 -17.97 1.82 -11.55
C PRO A 101 -18.30 2.19 -12.99
N THR A 102 -17.82 1.39 -13.95
CA THR A 102 -18.30 1.49 -15.33
C THR A 102 -19.78 1.14 -15.29
N GLU A 103 -20.61 2.17 -15.36
CA GLU A 103 -22.04 2.09 -15.61
C GLU A 103 -22.26 1.46 -16.99
N ALA A 104 -22.29 0.13 -17.01
CA ALA A 104 -22.79 -0.62 -18.15
C ALA A 104 -24.30 -0.39 -18.26
N GLY A 105 -24.71 0.65 -19.00
CA GLY A 105 -26.12 0.95 -19.18
C GLY A 105 -26.43 2.12 -20.12
N GLY A 106 -26.35 1.89 -21.43
CA GLY A 106 -27.33 2.39 -22.43
C GLY A 106 -27.46 3.90 -22.68
N SER A 107 -27.05 4.32 -23.88
CA SER A 107 -27.26 5.63 -24.51
C SER A 107 -28.68 6.20 -24.43
N ALA A 108 -28.81 7.49 -24.06
CA ALA A 108 -29.78 8.41 -24.66
C ALA A 108 -29.31 9.88 -24.54
N SER A 109 -29.36 10.57 -25.66
CA SER A 109 -28.90 11.93 -25.98
C SER A 109 -29.71 13.08 -25.38
N ALA A 110 -29.06 14.17 -24.94
CA ALA A 110 -29.51 15.57 -25.13
C ALA A 110 -28.44 16.62 -24.71
N GLN A 111 -28.05 17.50 -25.65
CA GLN A 111 -27.41 18.83 -25.46
C GLN A 111 -28.51 19.92 -25.31
N PRO A 112 -28.24 21.25 -25.08
CA PRO A 112 -27.20 22.00 -24.36
C PRO A 112 -27.76 23.13 -23.40
N ALA A 113 -26.86 23.94 -22.77
CA ALA A 113 -26.93 25.07 -21.77
C ALA A 113 -28.01 26.21 -21.93
N PRO A 114 -28.20 27.31 -21.08
CA PRO A 114 -27.27 28.06 -20.18
C PRO A 114 -27.81 28.86 -18.91
N SER A 115 -26.94 29.68 -18.25
CA SER A 115 -27.17 30.90 -17.37
C SER A 115 -27.76 30.75 -15.94
N GLN A 116 -27.42 31.46 -14.83
CA GLN A 116 -26.47 32.50 -14.38
C GLN A 116 -26.53 32.61 -12.80
N PRO A 117 -25.61 33.33 -12.09
CA PRO A 117 -25.41 33.38 -10.60
C PRO A 117 -26.15 34.60 -9.94
N PRO A 118 -25.91 35.14 -8.70
CA PRO A 118 -25.01 34.83 -7.55
C PRO A 118 -25.68 34.94 -6.13
N GLN A 119 -24.98 34.59 -5.02
CA GLN A 119 -24.84 35.39 -3.76
C GLN A 119 -24.43 34.58 -2.51
N ALA A 120 -23.37 35.08 -1.85
CA ALA A 120 -23.05 35.13 -0.41
C ALA A 120 -23.72 34.12 0.55
N THR A 121 -23.03 33.44 1.48
CA THR A 121 -22.20 33.99 2.57
C THR A 121 -21.64 32.82 3.41
N ALA A 122 -20.51 33.04 4.09
CA ALA A 122 -20.01 32.32 5.28
C ALA A 122 -19.37 30.93 5.12
N ALA A 123 -18.13 30.84 5.61
CA ALA A 123 -17.25 29.67 5.62
C ALA A 123 -17.81 28.49 6.43
N GLN A 124 -17.85 27.29 5.84
CA GLN A 124 -17.93 26.01 6.57
C GLN A 124 -17.16 24.92 5.83
N THR A 125 -16.17 24.36 6.52
CA THR A 125 -15.46 23.09 6.32
C THR A 125 -16.35 22.03 5.66
N GLN A 126 -15.95 21.48 4.49
CA GLN A 126 -16.56 20.25 3.96
C GLN A 126 -15.61 19.06 4.14
N ALA A 127 -16.09 18.15 4.98
CA ALA A 127 -15.48 16.93 5.46
C ALA A 127 -15.17 15.91 4.34
N PRO A 128 -14.28 14.93 4.59
CA PRO A 128 -14.14 13.75 3.73
C PRO A 128 -15.52 13.12 3.46
N GLN A 129 -15.79 12.78 2.19
CA GLN A 129 -16.96 12.01 1.79
C GLN A 129 -17.09 10.78 2.69
N PRO A 130 -18.27 10.53 3.29
CA PRO A 130 -18.45 9.37 4.15
C PRO A 130 -18.24 8.11 3.30
N THR A 131 -17.25 7.29 3.67
CA THR A 131 -17.31 5.85 3.37
C THR A 131 -18.71 5.39 3.77
N PRO A 132 -19.44 4.61 2.93
CA PRO A 132 -20.68 4.01 3.37
C PRO A 132 -20.41 3.31 4.70
N ASN A 133 -20.90 3.92 5.78
CA ASN A 133 -20.67 3.48 7.15
C ASN A 133 -21.60 2.30 7.49
N GLU A 134 -22.42 1.91 6.51
CA GLU A 134 -23.38 0.84 6.60
C GLU A 134 -22.83 -0.36 5.83
N PRO A 135 -22.75 -1.54 6.48
CA PRO A 135 -22.36 -2.74 5.78
C PRO A 135 -23.35 -3.03 4.64
N PRO A 136 -22.96 -3.83 3.63
CA PRO A 136 -23.85 -4.15 2.53
C PRO A 136 -25.19 -4.70 3.05
N PRO A 137 -26.32 -4.38 2.41
CA PRO A 137 -27.63 -4.79 2.89
C PRO A 137 -27.67 -6.32 3.09
N GLY A 138 -27.98 -6.75 4.32
CA GLY A 138 -28.01 -8.17 4.71
C GLY A 138 -26.72 -8.71 5.36
N TYR A 139 -25.70 -7.89 5.59
CA TYR A 139 -24.43 -8.34 6.22
C TYR A 139 -24.61 -8.87 7.65
N ASP A 140 -25.42 -8.20 8.47
CA ASP A 140 -25.71 -8.65 9.83
C ASP A 140 -26.45 -9.99 9.84
N GLU A 141 -27.33 -10.23 8.87
CA GLU A 141 -28.03 -11.51 8.72
C GLU A 141 -27.08 -12.62 8.27
N ALA A 142 -26.18 -12.34 7.33
CA ALA A 142 -25.14 -13.28 6.90
C ALA A 142 -24.15 -13.61 8.04
N GLN A 143 -23.78 -12.62 8.86
CA GLN A 143 -22.96 -12.80 10.06
C GLN A 143 -23.68 -13.68 11.09
N ALA A 144 -24.96 -13.41 11.35
CA ALA A 144 -25.76 -14.20 12.29
C ALA A 144 -25.87 -15.67 11.84
N GLN A 145 -26.15 -15.91 10.55
CA GLN A 145 -26.24 -17.26 9.99
C GLN A 145 -24.89 -18.01 10.05
N ALA A 146 -23.77 -17.32 9.86
CA ALA A 146 -22.45 -17.94 9.95
C ALA A 146 -22.13 -18.39 11.38
N VAL A 147 -22.46 -17.56 12.39
CA VAL A 147 -22.28 -17.91 13.80
C VAL A 147 -23.17 -19.09 14.18
N GLU A 148 -24.43 -19.09 13.75
CA GLU A 148 -25.39 -20.17 14.04
C GLU A 148 -24.92 -21.52 13.46
N GLN A 149 -24.44 -21.53 12.21
CA GLN A 149 -23.87 -22.72 11.57
C GLN A 149 -22.65 -23.26 12.33
N GLN A 150 -21.76 -22.38 12.82
CA GLN A 150 -20.58 -22.79 13.59
C GLN A 150 -20.95 -23.41 14.94
N PHE A 151 -22.01 -22.94 15.60
CA PHE A 151 -22.49 -23.55 16.84
C PHE A 151 -23.13 -24.92 16.58
N GLU A 152 -23.96 -25.04 15.55
CA GLU A 152 -24.63 -26.29 15.18
C GLU A 152 -23.64 -27.38 14.76
N GLU A 153 -22.58 -26.99 14.03
CA GLU A 153 -21.50 -27.89 13.63
C GLU A 153 -20.71 -28.38 14.85
N ARG A 154 -20.42 -27.49 15.81
CA ARG A 154 -19.73 -27.87 17.04
C ARG A 154 -20.58 -28.77 17.95
N ASP A 155 -21.89 -28.56 18.03
CA ASP A 155 -22.80 -29.43 18.78
C ASP A 155 -22.87 -30.84 18.16
N ARG A 156 -22.87 -30.91 16.82
CA ARG A 156 -22.82 -32.18 16.09
C ARG A 156 -21.51 -32.92 16.34
N GLU A 157 -20.37 -32.24 16.26
CA GLU A 157 -19.04 -32.83 16.55
C GLU A 157 -18.94 -33.36 17.99
N ASP A 158 -19.50 -32.65 18.97
CA ASP A 158 -19.50 -33.10 20.37
C ASP A 158 -20.43 -34.31 20.58
N ALA A 159 -21.58 -34.34 19.90
CA ALA A 159 -22.47 -35.50 19.90
C ALA A 159 -21.84 -36.73 19.22
N GLU A 160 -21.07 -36.55 18.15
CA GLU A 160 -20.30 -37.61 17.49
C GLU A 160 -19.12 -38.10 18.34
N ARG A 161 -18.47 -37.21 19.11
CA ARG A 161 -17.40 -37.59 20.04
C ARG A 161 -17.90 -38.29 21.31
N ALA A 162 -19.18 -38.16 21.65
CA ALA A 162 -19.77 -38.78 22.83
C ALA A 162 -20.30 -40.21 22.59
N GLN A 163 -20.16 -40.74 21.36
CA GLN A 163 -20.47 -42.13 20.99
C GLN A 163 -19.21 -42.99 20.87
#